data_AF-A0A958X650-F1
#
_entry.id   AF-A0A958X650-F1
#
_cell.length_a   1.000
_cell.length_b   1.000
_cell.length_c   1.000
_cell.angle_alpha   90.00
_cell.angle_beta   90.00
_cell.angle_gamma   90.00
#
_symmetry.space_group_name_H-M   'P 1'
#
loop_
_entity.id
_entity.type
_entity.pdbx_description
1 polymer ?
#
loop_
_entity_poly.entity_id
_entity_poly.type
_entity_poly.pdbx_seq_one_letter_code
_entity_poly.pdbx_strand_id
1 'polypeptide(L)'
;MILQLIILICVLQILLYILIDQLNIKYAKGLILFAILYAHIFVLPGYFIPAPKPGGVNCGMPMMAITLGFWIFGGGVTLLTHYIYSIIAGAKHR
;
A
#
# COMPACT_ATOMS: atom_id res chain seq x y z
N MET A 1 -6.11 -13.35 3.42
CA MET A 1 -6.57 -12.46 2.33
C MET A 1 -5.96 -11.07 2.41
N ILE A 2 -6.25 -10.24 3.43
CA ILE A 2 -5.67 -8.88 3.55
C ILE A 2 -4.14 -8.90 3.61
N LEU A 3 -3.54 -9.74 4.46
CA LEU A 3 -2.08 -9.84 4.59
C LEU A 3 -1.39 -10.25 3.27
N GLN A 4 -1.96 -11.21 2.54
CA GLN A 4 -1.43 -11.65 1.24
C GLN A 4 -1.45 -10.52 0.22
N LEU A 5 -2.49 -9.69 0.24
CA LEU A 5 -2.62 -8.55 -0.66
C LEU A 5 -1.59 -7.45 -0.32
N ILE A 6 -1.34 -7.19 0.96
CA ILE A 6 -0.27 -6.26 1.38
C ILE A 6 1.10 -6.76 0.92
N ILE A 7 1.40 -8.06 1.11
CA ILE A 7 2.65 -8.67 0.65
C ILE A 7 2.80 -8.56 -0.87
N LEU A 8 1.73 -8.86 -1.62
CA LEU A 8 1.71 -8.74 -3.09
C LEU A 8 2.01 -7.31 -3.54
N ILE A 9 1.40 -6.30 -2.90
CA ILE A 9 1.63 -4.90 -3.23
C ILE A 9 3.07 -4.49 -2.90
N CYS A 10 3.64 -4.95 -1.79
CA CYS A 10 5.05 -4.71 -1.48
C CYS A 10 5.99 -5.28 -2.54
N VAL A 11 5.77 -6.52 -2.97
CA VAL A 11 6.57 -7.13 -4.03
C VAL A 11 6.43 -6.34 -5.33
N LEU A 12 5.21 -5.95 -5.67
CA LEU A 12 4.93 -5.13 -6.86
C LEU A 12 5.63 -3.76 -6.77
N GLN A 13 5.60 -3.09 -5.61
CA GLN A 13 6.27 -1.82 -5.37
C GLN A 13 7.78 -1.94 -5.61
N ILE A 14 8.41 -3.00 -5.11
CA ILE A 14 9.85 -3.26 -5.30
C ILE A 14 10.17 -3.51 -6.78
N LEU A 15 9.37 -4.34 -7.46
CA LEU A 15 9.56 -4.63 -8.89
C LEU A 15 9.44 -3.36 -9.74
N LEU A 16 8.44 -2.52 -9.47
CA LEU A 16 8.28 -1.23 -10.15
C LEU A 16 9.47 -0.31 -9.88
N TYR A 17 9.99 -0.27 -8.66
CA TYR A 17 11.17 0.54 -8.35
C TYR A 17 12.41 0.08 -9.09
N ILE A 18 12.64 -1.23 -9.20
CA ILE A 18 13.75 -1.80 -9.98
C ILE A 18 13.61 -1.40 -11.46
N LEU A 19 12.41 -1.50 -12.02
CA LEU A 19 12.15 -1.11 -13.40
C LEU A 19 12.40 0.39 -13.62
N ILE A 20 11.95 1.25 -12.70
CA ILE A 20 12.14 2.70 -12.77
C ILE A 20 13.63 3.07 -12.65
N ASP A 21 14.39 2.31 -11.86
CA ASP A 21 15.84 2.47 -11.74
C ASP A 21 16.53 2.23 -13.09
N GLN A 22 16.11 1.20 -13.82
CA GLN A 22 16.60 0.95 -15.19
C GLN A 22 16.24 2.07 -16.16
N LEU A 23 15.07 2.70 -15.99
CA LEU A 23 14.62 3.84 -16.81
C LEU A 23 15.25 5.19 -16.39
N ASN A 24 16.02 5.25 -15.31
CA ASN A 24 16.68 6.47 -14.80
C ASN A 24 15.73 7.66 -14.50
N ILE A 25 14.44 7.40 -14.21
CA ILE A 25 13.47 8.46 -13.93
C ILE A 25 13.49 8.84 -12.45
N LYS A 26 14.14 9.96 -12.13
CA LYS A 26 14.37 10.43 -10.74
C LYS A 26 13.09 10.58 -9.89
N TYR A 27 11.98 11.04 -10.45
CA TYR A 27 10.77 11.38 -9.69
C TYR A 27 9.69 10.30 -9.67
N ALA A 28 9.80 9.29 -10.52
CA ALA A 28 8.72 8.34 -10.71
C ALA A 28 8.54 7.37 -9.51
N LYS A 29 9.60 7.15 -8.72
CA LYS A 29 9.52 6.39 -7.46
C LYS A 29 8.57 7.04 -6.45
N GLY A 30 8.55 8.37 -6.35
CA GLY A 30 7.63 9.11 -5.50
C GLY A 30 6.18 9.04 -6.00
N LEU A 31 5.98 9.07 -7.32
CA LEU A 31 4.64 8.95 -7.91
C LEU A 31 4.05 7.55 -7.64
N ILE A 32 4.86 6.49 -7.75
CA ILE A 32 4.44 5.13 -7.40
C ILE A 32 4.07 5.02 -5.93
N LEU A 33 4.88 5.60 -5.03
CA LEU A 33 4.53 5.65 -3.60
C LEU A 33 3.15 6.28 -3.40
N PHE A 34 2.92 7.48 -3.94
CA PHE A 34 1.65 8.18 -3.81
C PHE A 34 0.48 7.39 -4.37
N ALA A 35 0.65 6.75 -5.53
CA ALA A 35 -0.38 5.92 -6.15
C ALA A 35 -0.75 4.72 -5.27
N ILE A 36 0.25 4.02 -4.71
CA ILE A 36 0.02 2.88 -3.82
C ILE A 36 -0.59 3.33 -2.48
N LEU A 37 -0.16 4.46 -1.93
CA LEU A 37 -0.72 5.00 -0.70
C LEU A 37 -2.19 5.38 -0.88
N TYR A 38 -2.51 6.04 -2.00
CA TYR A 38 -3.88 6.38 -2.37
C TYR A 38 -4.75 5.13 -2.50
N ALA A 39 -4.23 4.07 -3.14
CA ALA A 39 -4.93 2.80 -3.24
C ALA A 39 -5.22 2.18 -1.87
N HIS A 40 -4.27 2.21 -0.93
CA HIS A 40 -4.48 1.73 0.44
C HIS A 40 -5.48 2.56 1.24
N ILE A 41 -5.56 3.87 0.99
CA ILE A 41 -6.45 4.75 1.75
C ILE A 41 -7.88 4.69 1.25
N PHE A 42 -8.10 4.67 -0.07
CA PHE A 42 -9.42 4.86 -0.67
C PHE A 42 -9.97 3.63 -1.38
N VAL A 43 -9.11 2.86 -2.04
CA VAL A 43 -9.55 1.81 -2.98
C VAL A 43 -9.67 0.47 -2.26
N LEU A 44 -8.60 0.05 -1.58
CA LEU A 44 -8.48 -1.28 -0.98
C LEU A 44 -9.46 -1.55 0.18
N PRO A 45 -9.74 -0.62 1.12
CA PRO A 45 -10.69 -0.88 2.19
C PRO A 45 -12.08 -1.24 1.66
N GLY A 46 -12.51 -0.59 0.58
CA GLY A 46 -13.81 -0.79 -0.07
C GLY A 46 -14.06 -2.24 -0.52
N TYR A 47 -13.02 -2.95 -0.98
CA TYR A 47 -13.15 -4.33 -1.44
C TYR A 47 -13.31 -5.36 -0.30
N PHE A 48 -12.93 -4.99 0.93
CA PHE A 48 -12.95 -5.90 2.08
C PHE A 48 -14.10 -5.62 3.05
N ILE A 49 -14.81 -4.51 2.91
CA ILE A 49 -15.95 -4.17 3.76
C ILE A 49 -17.14 -5.09 3.40
N PRO A 50 -17.69 -5.86 4.36
CA PRO A 50 -18.84 -6.72 4.10
C PRO A 50 -20.10 -5.90 3.82
N ALA A 51 -20.97 -6.40 2.93
CA ALA A 51 -22.25 -5.78 2.65
C ALA A 51 -23.14 -5.74 3.93
N PRO A 52 -23.91 -4.66 4.15
CA PRO A 52 -24.83 -4.56 5.27
C PRO A 52 -25.83 -5.72 5.25
N LYS A 53 -26.07 -6.37 6.40
CA LYS A 53 -27.10 -7.40 6.49
C LYS A 53 -28.47 -6.73 6.69
N PRO A 54 -29.48 -7.00 5.84
CA PRO A 54 -30.83 -6.53 6.09
C PRO A 54 -31.38 -7.21 7.35
N GLY A 55 -31.74 -6.42 8.36
CA GLY A 55 -32.28 -6.90 9.65
C GLY A 55 -31.26 -7.17 10.76
N GLY A 56 -29.95 -7.01 10.50
CA GLY A 56 -28.90 -7.11 11.53
C GLY A 56 -28.45 -5.74 12.05
N VAL A 57 -27.86 -5.70 13.25
CA VAL A 57 -27.20 -4.47 13.75
C VAL A 57 -25.96 -4.21 12.87
N ASN A 58 -26.10 -3.31 11.92
CA ASN A 58 -25.01 -2.87 11.04
C ASN A 58 -24.13 -1.87 11.79
N CYS A 59 -23.38 -2.34 12.79
CA CYS A 59 -22.38 -1.52 13.46
C CYS A 59 -21.29 -1.14 12.45
N GLY A 60 -20.93 0.14 12.34
CA GLY A 60 -19.80 0.60 11.51
C GLY A 60 -18.41 0.17 12.03
N MET A 61 -18.36 -0.60 13.11
CA MET A 61 -17.15 -1.05 13.77
C MET A 61 -16.24 -1.93 12.88
N PRO A 62 -16.76 -2.91 12.10
CA PRO A 62 -15.95 -3.70 11.18
C PRO A 62 -15.38 -2.83 10.03
N MET A 63 -16.16 -1.85 9.54
CA MET A 63 -15.71 -0.92 8.51
C MET A 63 -14.52 -0.10 9.00
N MET A 64 -14.61 0.46 10.21
CA MET A 64 -13.51 1.21 10.83
C MET A 64 -12.28 0.35 11.05
N ALA A 65 -12.44 -0.88 11.55
CA ALA A 65 -11.32 -1.80 11.78
C ALA A 65 -10.56 -2.15 10.49
N ILE A 66 -11.30 -2.42 9.40
CA ILE A 66 -10.70 -2.73 8.09
C ILE A 66 -9.97 -1.51 7.54
N THR A 67 -10.59 -0.33 7.55
CA THR A 67 -10.00 0.91 7.04
C THR A 67 -8.73 1.29 7.81
N LEU A 68 -8.77 1.28 9.15
CA LEU A 68 -7.61 1.55 9.99
C LEU A 68 -6.49 0.52 9.78
N GLY A 69 -6.85 -0.75 9.59
CA GLY A 69 -5.89 -1.79 9.26
C GLY A 69 -5.12 -1.50 7.97
N PHE A 70 -5.82 -1.11 6.90
CA PHE A 70 -5.19 -0.74 5.63
C PHE A 70 -4.36 0.55 5.73
N TRP A 71 -4.81 1.54 6.50
CA TRP A 71 -4.06 2.78 6.71
C TRP A 71 -2.75 2.53 7.47
N ILE A 72 -2.81 1.83 8.59
CA ILE A 72 -1.65 1.61 9.46
C ILE A 72 -0.73 0.56 8.85
N PHE A 73 -1.22 -0.64 8.56
CA PHE A 73 -0.37 -1.72 8.05
C PHE A 73 -0.04 -1.51 6.57
N GLY A 74 -1.02 -1.23 5.72
CA GLY A 74 -0.79 -1.02 4.30
C GLY A 74 0.03 0.24 4.02
N GLY A 75 -0.42 1.39 4.54
CA GLY A 75 0.30 2.65 4.40
C GLY A 75 1.68 2.64 5.08
N GLY A 76 1.76 2.13 6.31
CA GLY A 76 3.01 2.04 7.06
C GLY A 76 4.06 1.16 6.37
N VAL A 77 3.67 -0.04 5.90
CA VAL A 77 4.61 -0.93 5.19
C VAL A 77 4.99 -0.34 3.82
N THR A 78 4.07 0.32 3.10
CA THR A 78 4.38 1.00 1.83
C THR A 78 5.44 2.10 2.02
N LEU A 79 5.29 2.91 3.07
CA LEU A 79 6.25 3.97 3.42
C LEU A 79 7.60 3.38 3.85
N LEU A 80 7.60 2.36 4.71
CA LEU A 80 8.81 1.66 5.12
C LEU A 80 9.54 1.07 3.93
N THR A 81 8.82 0.44 3.01
CA THR A 81 9.40 -0.16 1.79
C THR A 81 10.09 0.91 0.93
N HIS A 82 9.46 2.07 0.74
CA HIS A 82 10.07 3.18 0.01
C HIS A 82 11.28 3.76 0.71
N TYR A 83 11.22 3.93 2.02
CA TYR A 83 12.34 4.46 2.80
C TYR A 83 13.55 3.51 2.76
N ILE A 84 13.33 2.23 3.03
CA ILE A 84 14.36 1.18 2.99
C ILE A 84 14.97 1.09 1.58
N TYR A 85 14.13 1.04 0.54
CA TYR A 85 14.62 0.97 -0.84
C TYR A 85 15.43 2.21 -1.22
N SER A 86 14.98 3.41 -0.82
CA SER A 86 15.70 4.66 -1.14
C SER A 86 17.07 4.72 -0.46
N ILE A 87 17.19 4.20 0.76
CA ILE A 87 18.49 4.08 1.45
C ILE A 87 19.40 3.08 0.73
N ILE A 88 18.89 1.89 0.40
CA ILE A 88 19.68 0.83 -0.26
C ILE A 88 20.12 1.27 -1.67
N ALA A 89 19.20 1.82 -2.46
CA ALA A 89 19.50 2.31 -3.79
C ALA A 89 20.42 3.54 -3.75
N GLY A 90 20.23 4.43 -2.77
CA GLY A 90 21.14 5.56 -2.53
C GLY A 90 22.56 5.12 -2.14
N ALA A 91 22.71 4.01 -1.41
CA ALA A 91 24.00 3.41 -1.08
C ALA A 91 24.67 2.72 -2.27
N LYS A 92 23.89 2.24 -3.26
CA LYS A 92 24.41 1.59 -4.48
C LYS A 92 24.90 2.59 -5.54
N HIS A 93 24.49 3.85 -5.44
CA HIS A 93 24.78 4.90 -6.44
C HIS A 93 25.87 5.90 -5.99
N ARG A 94 26.45 5.70 -4.79
CA ARG A 94 27.74 6.28 -4.35
C ARG A 94 28.86 5.30 -4.62
#